data_AF-A0AAJ1RMN6-F1
#
_entry.id   AF-A0AAJ1RMN6-F1
#
_cell.length_a   1.000
_cell.length_b   1.000
_cell.length_c   1.000
_cell.angle_alpha   90.00
_cell.angle_beta   90.00
_cell.angle_gamma   90.00
#
_symmetry.space_group_name_H-M   'P 1'
#
loop_
_entity.id
_entity.type
_entity.pdbx_description
1 polymer ?
#
loop_
_entity_poly.entity_id
_entity_poly.type
_entity_poly.pdbx_seq_one_letter_code
_entity_poly.pdbx_strand_id
1 'polypeptide(L)'
;MAILAMCMPILAGKKEKWQTMMDQVANDPNFAASRTDAGVHERSFLQETPAGDFVILTFEGDDPEASFAKIMQSMPKDFAEFAMDVHGLDVNAPPPPMPKLVLDTKA
;
A
#
# COMPACT_ATOMS: atom_id res chain seq x y z
N MET A 1 -9.58 -4.01 16.51
CA MET A 1 -8.28 -3.82 15.85
C MET A 1 -8.34 -2.49 15.13
N ALA A 2 -7.23 -1.76 15.06
CA ALA A 2 -7.17 -0.49 14.35
C ALA A 2 -7.04 -0.73 12.84
N ILE A 3 -7.42 0.27 12.05
CA ILE A 3 -7.27 0.24 10.60
C ILE A 3 -6.53 1.48 10.11
N LEU A 4 -5.56 1.27 9.24
CA LEU A 4 -4.90 2.31 8.47
C LEU A 4 -5.35 2.18 7.02
N ALA A 5 -5.79 3.29 6.41
CA ALA A 5 -6.12 3.34 4.99
C ALA A 5 -5.24 4.39 4.29
N MET A 6 -4.59 4.00 3.19
CA MET A 6 -3.75 4.87 2.38
C MET A 6 -4.23 4.90 0.94
N CYS A 7 -4.04 6.03 0.28
CA CYS A 7 -4.37 6.21 -1.13
C CYS A 7 -3.08 6.56 -1.88
N MET A 8 -2.72 5.75 -2.87
CA MET A 8 -1.55 5.99 -3.72
C MET A 8 -2.02 6.20 -5.16
N PRO A 9 -1.66 7.32 -5.81
CA PRO A 9 -1.99 7.54 -7.22
C PRO A 9 -1.22 6.56 -8.10
N ILE A 10 -1.83 6.08 -9.17
CA ILE A 10 -1.14 5.42 -10.28
C ILE A 10 -0.86 6.49 -11.33
N LEU A 11 0.42 6.74 -11.62
CA LEU A 11 0.81 7.76 -12.57
C LEU A 11 0.25 7.46 -13.97
N ALA A 12 -0.03 8.53 -14.74
CA ALA A 12 -0.62 8.42 -16.07
C ALA A 12 0.21 7.48 -16.98
N GLY A 13 -0.48 6.51 -17.61
CA GLY A 13 0.15 5.50 -18.47
C GLY A 13 0.83 4.34 -17.72
N LYS A 14 0.80 4.30 -16.38
CA LYS A 14 1.42 3.22 -15.59
C LYS A 14 0.47 2.09 -15.18
N LYS A 15 -0.83 2.20 -15.49
CA LYS A 15 -1.85 1.22 -15.07
C LYS A 15 -1.54 -0.22 -15.49
N GLU A 16 -1.13 -0.45 -16.73
CA GLU A 16 -0.82 -1.79 -17.23
C GLU A 16 0.37 -2.43 -16.49
N LYS A 17 1.42 -1.63 -16.25
CA LYS A 17 2.59 -2.05 -15.46
C LYS A 17 2.18 -2.35 -14.01
N TRP A 18 1.33 -1.51 -13.43
CA TRP A 18 0.78 -1.73 -12.09
C TRP A 18 0.01 -3.05 -12.02
N GLN A 19 -0.90 -3.29 -12.97
CA GLN A 19 -1.73 -4.51 -12.99
C GLN A 19 -0.87 -5.76 -13.09
N THR A 20 0.13 -5.75 -13.98
CA THR A 20 1.05 -6.89 -14.14
C THR A 20 1.80 -7.21 -12.84
N MET A 21 2.24 -6.20 -12.10
CA MET A 21 2.89 -6.40 -10.79
C MET A 21 1.89 -6.95 -9.76
N MET A 22 0.66 -6.44 -9.72
CA MET A 22 -0.36 -6.94 -8.78
C MET A 22 -0.76 -8.38 -9.07
N ASP A 23 -0.81 -8.78 -10.33
CA ASP A 23 -1.06 -10.16 -10.73
C ASP A 23 0.06 -11.09 -10.22
N GLN A 24 1.31 -10.63 -10.21
CA GLN A 24 2.44 -11.38 -9.62
C GLN A 24 2.32 -11.45 -8.10
N VAL A 25 2.09 -10.30 -7.45
CA VAL A 25 1.96 -10.18 -6.00
C VAL A 25 0.81 -11.03 -5.45
N ALA A 26 -0.34 -11.04 -6.11
CA ALA A 26 -1.51 -11.82 -5.71
C ALA A 26 -1.26 -13.33 -5.74
N ASN A 27 -0.26 -13.77 -6.50
CA ASN A 27 0.13 -15.17 -6.62
C ASN A 27 1.44 -15.51 -5.89
N ASP A 28 2.04 -14.57 -5.15
CA ASP A 28 3.26 -14.79 -4.36
C ASP A 28 2.93 -15.06 -2.88
N PRO A 29 3.11 -16.31 -2.39
CA PRO A 29 2.86 -16.63 -0.98
C PRO A 29 3.81 -15.89 -0.03
N ASN A 30 5.00 -15.48 -0.47
CA ASN A 30 5.94 -14.74 0.37
C ASN A 30 5.42 -13.33 0.66
N PHE A 31 4.71 -12.73 -0.30
CA PHE A 31 4.08 -11.43 -0.08
C PHE A 31 3.00 -11.51 1.01
N ALA A 32 2.11 -12.51 0.93
CA ALA A 32 1.09 -12.72 1.96
C ALA A 32 1.71 -13.03 3.34
N ALA A 33 2.76 -13.84 3.39
CA ALA A 33 3.50 -14.13 4.61
C ALA A 33 4.10 -12.86 5.23
N SER A 34 4.67 -11.96 4.42
CA SER A 34 5.26 -10.71 4.92
C SER A 34 4.27 -9.82 5.68
N ARG A 35 2.98 -9.83 5.30
CA ARG A 35 1.92 -9.06 5.97
C ARG A 35 1.55 -9.69 7.30
N THR A 36 1.43 -11.01 7.30
CA THR A 36 1.21 -11.80 8.51
C THR A 36 2.34 -11.59 9.51
N ASP A 37 3.60 -11.62 9.07
CA ASP A 37 4.79 -11.38 9.91
C ASP A 37 4.90 -9.92 10.40
N ALA A 38 4.30 -8.98 9.67
CA ALA A 38 4.14 -7.59 10.11
C ALA A 38 2.96 -7.40 11.07
N GLY A 39 2.12 -8.42 11.28
CA GLY A 39 0.97 -8.38 12.19
C GLY A 39 -0.26 -7.69 11.60
N VAL A 40 -0.37 -7.62 10.27
CA VAL A 40 -1.47 -6.94 9.58
C VAL A 40 -2.14 -7.83 8.53
N HIS A 41 -3.44 -7.63 8.36
CA HIS A 41 -4.18 -8.08 7.19
C HIS A 41 -4.29 -6.92 6.19
N GLU A 42 -3.62 -7.05 5.05
CA GLU A 42 -3.71 -6.08 3.97
C GLU A 42 -4.85 -6.42 3.00
N ARG A 43 -5.67 -5.42 2.64
CA ARG A 43 -6.60 -5.51 1.50
C ARG A 43 -6.47 -4.26 0.66
N SER A 44 -6.33 -4.44 -0.64
CA SER A 44 -5.98 -3.38 -1.57
C SER A 44 -7.00 -3.31 -2.70
N PHE A 45 -7.41 -2.10 -3.07
CA PHE A 45 -8.48 -1.85 -4.04
C PHE A 45 -7.98 -0.93 -5.15
N LEU A 46 -8.20 -1.31 -6.40
CA LEU A 46 -8.08 -0.40 -7.53
C LEU A 46 -9.33 0.47 -7.61
N GLN A 47 -9.16 1.79 -7.63
CA GLN A 47 -10.21 2.75 -7.82
C GLN A 47 -9.90 3.64 -9.03
N GLU A 48 -10.69 3.46 -10.08
CA GLU A 48 -10.59 4.26 -11.31
C GLU A 48 -11.48 5.49 -11.20
N THR A 49 -10.96 6.65 -11.55
CA THR A 49 -11.71 7.91 -11.47
C THR A 49 -11.39 8.82 -12.66
N PRO A 50 -12.24 9.81 -12.98
CA PRO A 50 -11.91 10.83 -13.99
C PRO A 50 -10.64 11.64 -13.67
N ALA A 51 -10.21 11.68 -12.41
CA ALA A 51 -9.00 12.39 -11.97
C ALA A 51 -7.74 11.50 -11.98
N GLY A 52 -7.86 10.24 -12.40
CA GLY A 52 -6.78 9.25 -12.40
C GLY A 52 -7.17 7.98 -11.65
N ASP A 53 -6.28 6.99 -11.74
CA ASP A 53 -6.43 5.71 -11.06
C ASP A 53 -5.67 5.74 -9.73
N PHE A 54 -6.23 5.10 -8.72
CA PHE A 54 -5.66 5.03 -7.38
C PHE A 54 -5.67 3.60 -6.89
N VAL A 55 -4.66 3.23 -6.10
CA VAL A 55 -4.75 2.08 -5.23
C VAL A 55 -5.04 2.54 -3.81
N ILE A 56 -6.07 1.97 -3.21
CA ILE A 56 -6.42 2.17 -1.81
C ILE A 56 -5.94 0.95 -1.04
N LEU A 57 -4.94 1.15 -0.18
CA LEU A 57 -4.37 0.11 0.68
C LEU A 57 -5.04 0.20 2.05
N THR A 58 -5.47 -0.93 2.59
CA THR A 58 -5.96 -1.00 3.98
C THR A 58 -5.11 -2.00 4.75
N PHE A 59 -4.68 -1.62 5.95
CA PHE A 59 -3.94 -2.46 6.89
C PHE A 59 -4.73 -2.54 8.19
N GLU A 60 -5.20 -3.73 8.52
CA GLU A 60 -5.92 -3.99 9.78
C GLU A 60 -5.00 -4.75 10.73
N GLY A 61 -4.82 -4.24 11.94
CA GLY A 61 -3.82 -4.72 12.90
C GLY A 61 -4.04 -4.15 14.31
N ASP A 62 -3.27 -4.62 15.29
CA ASP A 62 -3.26 -4.00 16.62
C ASP A 62 -2.55 -2.62 16.59
N ASP A 63 -1.49 -2.51 15.80
CA ASP A 63 -0.76 -1.26 15.52
C ASP A 63 -0.40 -1.17 14.02
N PRO A 64 -1.37 -0.82 13.15
CA PRO A 64 -1.17 -0.85 11.70
C PRO A 64 -0.17 0.21 11.22
N GLU A 65 0.07 1.29 11.97
CA GLU A 65 1.09 2.29 11.63
C GLU A 65 2.50 1.74 11.84
N ALA A 66 2.77 1.10 12.99
CA ALA A 66 4.04 0.44 13.24
C ALA A 66 4.29 -0.72 12.25
N SER A 67 3.24 -1.51 11.95
CA SER A 67 3.32 -2.58 10.95
C SER A 67 3.63 -2.05 9.55
N PHE A 68 3.02 -0.94 9.14
CA PHE A 68 3.33 -0.30 7.86
C PHE A 68 4.78 0.19 7.82
N ALA A 69 5.28 0.82 8.89
CA ALA A 69 6.67 1.24 8.98
C ALA A 69 7.65 0.06 8.83
N LYS A 70 7.34 -1.10 9.44
CA LYS A 70 8.13 -2.34 9.29
C LYS A 70 8.12 -2.82 7.84
N ILE A 71 6.97 -2.84 7.18
CA ILE A 71 6.84 -3.23 5.76
C ILE A 71 7.71 -2.34 4.88
N MET A 72 7.67 -1.02 5.09
CA MET A 72 8.47 -0.06 4.33
C MET A 72 9.98 -0.25 4.55
N GLN A 73 10.42 -0.53 5.79
CA GLN A 73 11.83 -0.80 6.09
C GLN A 73 12.35 -2.08 5.46
N SER A 74 11.51 -3.11 5.32
CA SER A 74 11.86 -4.39 4.69
C SER A 74 11.59 -4.43 3.19
N MET A 75 11.20 -3.31 2.57
CA MET A 75 10.79 -3.30 1.18
C MET A 75 11.95 -3.71 0.25
N PRO A 76 11.77 -4.72 -0.61
CA PRO A 76 12.76 -5.09 -1.61
C PRO A 76 13.10 -3.91 -2.54
N LYS A 77 14.37 -3.81 -2.97
CA LYS A 77 14.85 -2.69 -3.77
C LYS A 77 14.10 -2.53 -5.09
N ASP A 78 13.85 -3.64 -5.78
CA ASP A 78 13.06 -3.71 -7.01
C ASP A 78 11.61 -3.25 -6.79
N PHE A 79 11.01 -3.57 -5.64
CA PHE A 79 9.67 -3.09 -5.29
C PHE A 79 9.67 -1.59 -4.96
N ALA A 80 10.73 -1.07 -4.34
CA ALA A 80 10.90 0.37 -4.11
C ALA A 80 11.06 1.15 -5.45
N GLU A 81 11.84 0.61 -6.39
CA GLU A 81 11.97 1.16 -7.75
C GLU A 81 10.62 1.14 -8.50
N PHE A 82 9.85 0.06 -8.34
CA PHE A 82 8.48 -0.02 -8.86
C PHE A 82 7.56 1.03 -8.23
N ALA A 83 7.59 1.20 -6.90
CA ALA A 83 6.76 2.16 -6.20
C ALA A 83 7.06 3.61 -6.62
N MET A 84 8.34 3.94 -6.83
CA MET A 84 8.74 5.22 -7.42
C MET A 84 8.21 5.38 -8.85
N ASP A 85 8.42 4.40 -9.73
CA ASP A 85 8.05 4.52 -11.14
C ASP A 85 6.53 4.57 -11.37
N VAL A 86 5.75 3.88 -10.55
CA VAL A 86 4.30 3.73 -10.73
C VAL A 86 3.49 4.70 -9.89
N HIS A 87 3.94 5.01 -8.67
CA HIS A 87 3.21 5.87 -7.74
C HIS A 87 3.90 7.21 -7.47
N GLY A 88 5.14 7.41 -7.93
CA GLY A 88 5.95 8.57 -7.54
C GLY A 88 6.38 8.53 -6.07
N LEU A 89 6.31 7.35 -5.43
CA LEU A 89 6.63 7.19 -4.02
C LEU A 89 8.14 7.03 -3.84
N ASP A 90 8.79 8.06 -3.30
CA ASP A 90 10.17 7.94 -2.81
C ASP A 90 10.21 7.34 -1.41
N VAL A 91 10.61 6.07 -1.31
CA VAL A 91 10.72 5.36 -0.03
C VAL A 91 11.86 5.88 0.85
N ASN A 92 12.78 6.68 0.30
CA ASN A 92 13.89 7.29 1.04
C ASN A 92 13.57 8.73 1.50
N ALA A 93 12.51 9.33 0.97
CA ALA A 93 12.06 10.63 1.42
C ALA A 93 11.38 10.49 2.80
N PRO A 94 11.37 11.57 3.61
CA PRO A 94 10.57 11.60 4.82
C PRO A 94 9.10 11.26 4.49
N PRO A 95 8.47 10.32 5.22
CA PRO A 95 7.09 9.96 4.94
C PRO A 95 6.17 11.17 5.16
N PRO A 96 5.14 11.36 4.32
CA PRO A 96 4.12 12.36 4.58
C PRO A 96 3.38 12.01 5.89
N PRO A 97 2.62 12.96 6.47
CA PRO A 97 1.77 12.66 7.62
C PRO A 97 0.85 11.47 7.33
N MET A 98 0.74 10.55 8.28
CA MET A 98 -0.13 9.39 8.15
C MET A 98 -1.61 9.83 8.03
N PRO A 99 -2.41 9.12 7.22
CA PRO A 99 -3.85 9.31 7.15
C PRO A 99 -4.50 9.19 8.53
N LYS A 100 -5.53 9.99 8.79
CA LYS A 100 -6.26 10.01 10.05
C LYS A 100 -7.66 9.48 9.85
N LEU A 101 -8.12 8.62 10.76
CA LEU A 101 -9.53 8.28 10.87
C LEU A 101 -10.30 9.53 11.31
N VAL A 102 -11.21 10.01 10.47
CA VAL A 102 -12.01 11.23 10.75
C VAL A 102 -13.41 10.88 11.26
N LEU A 103 -13.94 9.73 10.85
CA LEU A 103 -15.27 9.28 11.24
C LEU A 103 -15.28 7.75 11.33
N ASP A 104 -15.77 7.23 12.45
CA ASP A 104 -16.24 5.87 12.58
C ASP A 104 -17.71 5.93 13.02
N THR A 105 -18.59 5.28 12.27
CA THR A 105 -20.03 5.28 12.54
C THR A 105 -20.45 4.25 13.59
N LYS A 106 -19.51 3.42 14.05
CA LYS A 106 -19.76 2.29 14.96
C LYS A 106 -18.70 2.10 16.06
N ALA A 107 -17.60 2.85 16.06
CA ALA A 107 -16.58 2.79 17.12
C ALA A 107 -17.13 3.15 18.50
#